data_AF-A0AAU4FC64-F1
#
_entry.id   AF-A0AAU4FC64-F1
#
_cell.length_a   1.000
_cell.length_b   1.000
_cell.length_c   1.000
_cell.angle_alpha   90.00
_cell.angle_beta   90.00
_cell.angle_gamma   90.00
#
_symmetry.space_group_name_H-M   'P 1'
#
loop_
_entity.id
_entity.type
_entity.pdbx_description
1 polymer ?
#
loop_
_entity_poly.entity_id
_entity_poly.type
_entity_poly.pdbx_seq_one_letter_code
_entity_poly.pdbx_strand_id
1 'polypeptide(L)'
;MDFSVTGALLDGLGTRGRHFVQAQGIRLALPSIEPYREKWLPLGIPAAEIDRAVAFHDRWGGLLLPPAPAYDGGPRYFSGDLPEYSTEAGWAFDAGTARTALPFGFLIGPAGEFGVDGDRWAPLHETVEGWVESVALAHHASASAARITRLTGDALDDLDLTGCTPVPEVAGLADTWWRGEDTLVARYTGEAEACGFPPHRTALVYSGFGDADLRGIG
;
A
#
# COMPACT_ATOMS: atom_id res chain seq x y z
N MET A 1 13.57 23.21 -9.16
CA MET A 1 13.13 21.87 -8.74
C MET A 1 11.91 21.56 -9.56
N ASP A 2 12.01 20.56 -10.42
CA ASP A 2 10.87 20.08 -11.18
C ASP A 2 10.11 19.10 -10.27
N PHE A 3 8.89 19.46 -9.89
CA PHE A 3 8.04 18.66 -9.00
C PHE A 3 7.12 17.72 -9.80
N SER A 4 7.32 17.65 -11.12
CA SER A 4 6.44 16.88 -11.99
C SER A 4 6.63 15.38 -11.82
N VAL A 5 5.58 14.72 -11.35
CA VAL A 5 5.43 13.27 -11.43
C VAL A 5 5.47 12.83 -12.89
N THR A 6 6.45 11.99 -13.24
CA THR A 6 6.66 11.52 -14.62
C THR A 6 5.62 10.48 -15.05
N GLY A 7 5.40 10.32 -16.35
CA GLY A 7 4.40 9.39 -16.90
C GLY A 7 4.57 7.94 -16.46
N ALA A 8 5.81 7.45 -16.32
CA ALA A 8 6.10 6.07 -15.90
C ALA A 8 5.67 5.76 -14.45
N LEU A 9 5.57 6.77 -13.58
CA LEU A 9 5.02 6.59 -12.23
C LEU A 9 3.52 6.26 -12.26
N LEU A 10 2.82 6.76 -13.28
CA LEU A 10 1.35 6.72 -13.38
C LEU A 10 0.81 5.53 -14.16
N ASP A 11 1.69 4.77 -14.81
CA ASP A 11 1.33 3.53 -15.46
C ASP A 11 0.72 2.55 -14.44
N GLY A 12 -0.20 1.69 -14.85
CA GLY A 12 -0.90 0.75 -13.94
C GLY A 12 -1.91 1.36 -12.96
N LEU A 13 -1.75 2.63 -12.54
CA LEU A 13 -2.74 3.32 -11.69
C LEU A 13 -4.02 3.61 -12.47
N GLY A 14 -5.16 3.49 -11.79
CA GLY A 14 -6.46 3.95 -12.26
C GLY A 14 -6.57 5.48 -12.20
N THR A 15 -7.68 6.02 -12.70
CA THR A 15 -7.89 7.48 -12.77
C THR A 15 -7.78 8.15 -11.39
N ARG A 16 -8.31 7.50 -10.35
CA ARG A 16 -8.27 8.00 -8.96
C ARG A 16 -6.84 8.03 -8.43
N GLY A 17 -6.11 6.91 -8.49
CA GLY A 17 -4.72 6.85 -8.06
C GLY A 17 -3.84 7.86 -8.80
N ARG A 18 -4.01 8.00 -10.13
CA ARG A 18 -3.29 9.01 -10.93
C ARG A 18 -3.54 10.43 -10.43
N HIS A 19 -4.80 10.81 -10.29
CA HIS A 19 -5.17 12.15 -9.83
C HIS A 19 -4.64 12.42 -8.41
N PHE A 20 -4.75 11.42 -7.53
CA PHE A 20 -4.23 11.51 -6.17
C PHE A 20 -2.73 11.74 -6.12
N VAL A 21 -1.95 10.94 -6.86
CA VAL A 21 -0.48 11.08 -6.93
C VAL A 21 -0.09 12.43 -7.53
N GLN A 22 -0.78 12.89 -8.58
CA GLN A 22 -0.49 14.19 -9.20
C GLN A 22 -0.82 15.37 -8.29
N ALA A 23 -1.91 15.29 -7.51
CA ALA A 23 -2.36 16.38 -6.66
C ALA A 23 -1.66 16.42 -5.29
N GLN A 24 -1.32 15.26 -4.73
CA GLN A 24 -0.86 15.12 -3.35
C GLN A 24 0.55 14.52 -3.22
N GLY A 25 1.07 13.90 -4.27
CA GLY A 25 2.39 13.27 -4.27
C GLY A 25 3.51 14.30 -4.31
N ILE A 26 4.53 14.07 -3.49
CA ILE A 26 5.79 14.83 -3.52
C ILE A 26 6.90 13.87 -3.93
N ARG A 27 7.67 14.22 -4.96
CA ARG A 27 8.85 13.45 -5.37
C ARG A 27 10.11 14.00 -4.73
N LEU A 28 10.73 13.22 -3.86
CA LEU A 28 12.05 13.48 -3.30
C LEU A 28 13.13 12.97 -4.27
N ALA A 29 14.23 13.71 -4.37
CA ALA A 29 15.41 13.25 -5.10
C ALA A 29 16.17 12.24 -4.23
N LEU A 30 16.06 10.96 -4.57
CA LEU A 30 16.88 9.90 -3.98
C LEU A 30 18.00 9.48 -4.95
N PRO A 31 19.18 9.12 -4.45
CA PRO A 31 20.22 8.50 -5.28
C PRO A 31 19.72 7.17 -5.84
N SER A 32 20.03 6.87 -7.11
CA SER A 32 19.77 5.55 -7.68
C SER A 32 20.51 4.47 -6.89
N ILE A 33 19.90 3.29 -6.80
CA ILE A 33 20.48 2.12 -6.15
C ILE A 33 21.19 1.17 -7.12
N GLU A 34 21.10 1.39 -8.44
CA GLU A 34 21.79 0.59 -9.45
C GLU A 34 23.31 0.42 -9.19
N PRO A 35 24.05 1.45 -8.71
CA PRO A 35 25.47 1.29 -8.39
C PRO A 35 25.77 0.25 -7.29
N TYR A 36 24.77 -0.15 -6.50
CA TYR A 36 24.94 -1.20 -5.49
C TYR A 36 24.93 -2.61 -6.09
N ARG A 37 24.51 -2.79 -7.36
CA ARG A 37 24.53 -4.08 -8.06
C ARG A 37 25.87 -4.80 -7.95
N GLU A 38 26.97 -4.08 -8.19
CA GLU A 38 28.33 -4.64 -8.12
C GLU A 38 28.69 -5.15 -6.72
N LYS A 39 28.05 -4.62 -5.68
CA LYS A 39 28.23 -5.03 -4.28
C LYS A 39 27.26 -6.14 -3.86
N TRP A 40 26.07 -6.17 -4.44
CA TRP A 40 25.02 -7.14 -4.10
C TRP A 40 25.21 -8.50 -4.79
N LEU A 41 25.70 -8.52 -6.03
CA LEU A 41 25.97 -9.78 -6.75
C LEU A 41 26.94 -10.72 -5.98
N PRO A 42 28.07 -10.23 -5.42
CA PRO A 42 28.96 -11.05 -4.60
C PRO A 42 28.32 -11.62 -3.32
N LEU A 43 27.20 -11.06 -2.84
CA LEU A 43 26.46 -11.56 -1.68
C LEU A 43 25.57 -12.76 -2.03
N GLY A 44 25.53 -13.19 -3.30
CA GLY A 44 24.72 -14.31 -3.75
C GLY A 44 23.26 -13.93 -4.07
N ILE A 45 22.96 -12.63 -4.12
CA ILE A 45 21.64 -12.13 -4.49
C ILE A 45 21.43 -12.36 -5.99
N PRO A 46 20.33 -12.99 -6.43
CA PRO A 46 20.07 -13.19 -7.85
C PRO A 46 19.96 -11.85 -8.59
N ALA A 47 20.58 -11.77 -9.77
CA ALA A 47 20.56 -10.56 -10.60
C ALA A 47 19.13 -10.06 -10.87
N ALA A 48 18.18 -10.98 -11.08
CA ALA A 48 16.78 -10.65 -11.32
C ALA A 48 16.12 -9.94 -10.12
N GLU A 49 16.50 -10.25 -8.88
CA GLU A 49 15.96 -9.59 -7.69
C GLU A 49 16.55 -8.20 -7.50
N ILE A 50 17.84 -8.03 -7.86
CA ILE A 50 18.48 -6.71 -7.93
C ILE A 50 17.78 -5.84 -8.98
N ASP A 51 17.54 -6.38 -10.18
CA ASP A 51 16.82 -5.68 -11.26
C ASP A 51 15.42 -5.23 -10.80
N ARG A 52 14.74 -6.08 -10.01
CA ARG A 52 13.42 -5.80 -9.44
C ARG A 52 13.44 -4.65 -8.44
N ALA A 53 14.40 -4.66 -7.50
CA ALA A 53 14.59 -3.59 -6.53
C ALA A 53 14.93 -2.26 -7.22
N VAL A 54 15.82 -2.29 -8.22
CA VAL A 54 16.21 -1.11 -9.01
C VAL A 54 15.01 -0.56 -9.78
N ALA A 55 14.26 -1.41 -10.49
CA ALA A 55 13.07 -0.99 -11.23
C ALA A 55 12.01 -0.37 -10.32
N PHE A 56 11.81 -0.95 -9.13
CA PHE A 56 10.94 -0.36 -8.11
C PHE A 56 11.46 1.00 -7.63
N HIS A 57 12.75 1.12 -7.31
CA HIS A 57 13.34 2.37 -6.83
C HIS A 57 13.31 3.47 -7.90
N ASP A 58 13.64 3.16 -9.16
CA ASP A 58 13.59 4.12 -10.25
C ASP A 58 12.16 4.62 -10.47
N ARG A 59 11.18 3.71 -10.39
CA ARG A 59 9.78 4.06 -10.57
C ARG A 59 9.20 4.80 -9.37
N TRP A 60 9.23 4.23 -8.18
CA TRP A 60 8.53 4.71 -7.00
C TRP A 60 9.42 5.51 -6.03
N GLY A 61 10.73 5.31 -6.09
CA GLY A 61 11.70 5.86 -5.13
C GLY A 61 11.59 7.37 -4.93
N GLY A 62 11.41 7.78 -3.69
CA GLY A 62 11.24 9.16 -3.27
C GLY A 62 9.80 9.67 -3.38
N LEU A 63 8.84 8.90 -3.88
CA LEU A 63 7.43 9.29 -3.83
C LEU A 63 6.94 9.26 -2.37
N LEU A 64 6.59 10.44 -1.87
CA LEU A 64 5.91 10.66 -0.60
C LEU A 64 4.43 10.92 -0.89
N LEU A 65 3.57 10.17 -0.21
CA LEU A 65 2.11 10.34 -0.25
C LEU A 65 1.60 10.90 1.08
N PRO A 66 0.37 11.43 1.13
CA PRO A 66 -0.36 11.60 2.39
C PRO A 66 -0.37 10.31 3.24
N PRO A 67 -0.37 10.40 4.58
CA PRO A 67 -0.44 9.22 5.44
C PRO A 67 -1.68 8.36 5.17
N ALA A 68 -1.48 7.04 5.09
CA ALA A 68 -2.57 6.07 5.10
C ALA A 68 -3.31 6.06 6.46
N PRO A 69 -4.60 5.68 6.52
CA PRO A 69 -5.33 5.61 7.78
C PRO A 69 -4.94 4.41 8.67
N ALA A 70 -4.22 3.43 8.12
CA ALA A 70 -3.67 2.26 8.82
C ALA A 70 -2.13 2.25 8.74
N TYR A 71 -1.49 1.32 9.47
CA TYR A 71 -0.03 1.14 9.48
C TYR A 71 0.77 2.40 9.86
N ASP A 72 0.25 3.19 10.81
CA ASP A 72 0.78 4.50 11.21
C ASP A 72 1.18 5.42 10.05
N GLY A 73 0.39 5.37 8.98
CA GLY A 73 0.58 6.23 7.81
C GLY A 73 1.35 5.59 6.66
N GLY A 74 1.74 4.32 6.75
CA GLY A 74 2.49 3.62 5.72
C GLY A 74 3.94 4.10 5.60
N PRO A 75 4.63 3.78 4.48
CA PRO A 75 5.94 4.34 4.18
C PRO A 75 5.90 5.87 4.17
N ARG A 76 6.94 6.50 4.73
CA ARG A 76 7.16 7.94 4.65
C ARG A 76 7.41 8.38 3.21
N TYR A 77 8.20 7.61 2.50
CA TYR A 77 8.39 7.67 1.06
C TYR A 77 8.79 6.27 0.59
N PHE A 78 8.52 5.94 -0.67
CA PHE A 78 8.99 4.66 -1.22
C PHE A 78 10.49 4.69 -1.45
N SER A 79 11.18 3.58 -1.20
CA SER A 79 12.59 3.40 -1.57
C SER A 79 12.91 1.91 -1.59
N GLY A 80 13.42 1.42 -2.71
CA GLY A 80 14.01 0.08 -2.77
C GLY A 80 15.37 0.05 -2.09
N ASP A 81 15.70 -1.08 -1.46
CA ASP A 81 17.01 -1.37 -0.86
C ASP A 81 17.42 -2.83 -1.18
N LEU A 82 18.47 -3.31 -0.48
CA LEU A 82 19.04 -4.65 -0.57
C LEU A 82 17.95 -5.74 -0.55
N PRO A 83 17.88 -6.60 -1.59
CA PRO A 83 17.04 -7.79 -1.53
C PRO A 83 17.53 -8.78 -0.49
N GLU A 84 16.61 -9.30 0.31
CA GLU A 84 16.83 -10.30 1.34
C GLU A 84 15.93 -11.51 1.10
N TYR A 85 16.45 -12.69 1.45
CA TYR A 85 15.71 -13.93 1.34
C TYR A 85 15.21 -14.38 2.71
N SER A 86 13.91 -14.66 2.82
CA SER A 86 13.33 -15.36 3.96
C SER A 86 12.60 -16.62 3.51
N THR A 87 12.43 -17.58 4.42
CA THR A 87 11.70 -18.83 4.10
C THR A 87 10.20 -18.61 3.92
N GLU A 88 9.67 -17.51 4.46
CA GLU A 88 8.24 -17.18 4.39
C GLU A 88 7.89 -16.29 3.21
N ALA A 89 8.67 -15.21 2.98
CA ALA A 89 8.43 -14.25 1.91
C ALA A 89 9.15 -14.60 0.60
N GLY A 90 10.20 -15.44 0.64
CA GLY A 90 11.11 -15.59 -0.48
C GLY A 90 12.03 -14.37 -0.62
N TRP A 91 12.40 -14.01 -1.86
CA TRP A 91 13.16 -12.79 -2.12
C TRP A 91 12.25 -11.56 -2.08
N ALA A 92 12.53 -10.67 -1.14
CA ALA A 92 11.84 -9.41 -0.96
C ALA A 92 12.84 -8.28 -0.72
N PHE A 93 12.40 -7.03 -0.81
CA PHE A 93 13.20 -5.86 -0.49
C PHE A 93 12.33 -4.77 0.13
N ASP A 94 12.95 -3.84 0.85
CA ASP A 94 12.25 -2.73 1.48
C ASP A 94 11.44 -1.92 0.46
N ALA A 95 10.20 -1.61 0.82
CA ALA A 95 9.33 -0.73 0.06
C ALA A 95 9.45 0.73 0.51
N GLY A 96 10.15 1.01 1.62
CA GLY A 96 10.39 2.37 2.09
C GLY A 96 10.50 2.48 3.60
N THR A 97 11.06 3.59 4.08
CA THR A 97 11.17 3.86 5.51
C THR A 97 9.81 4.18 6.13
N ALA A 98 9.47 3.57 7.26
CA ALA A 98 8.27 3.90 8.02
C ALA A 98 8.24 5.36 8.51
N ARG A 99 7.05 5.90 8.75
CA ARG A 99 6.87 7.26 9.33
C ARG A 99 7.17 7.32 10.82
N THR A 100 6.93 6.20 11.50
CA THR A 100 7.06 6.02 12.95
C THR A 100 7.89 4.76 13.21
N ALA A 101 8.23 4.51 14.48
CA ALA A 101 8.80 3.23 14.88
C ALA A 101 7.69 2.18 14.93
N LEU A 102 7.86 1.09 14.19
CA LEU A 102 6.88 0.02 14.02
C LEU A 102 7.47 -1.35 14.36
N PRO A 103 6.66 -2.34 14.77
CA PRO A 103 7.09 -3.71 14.98
C PRO A 103 7.19 -4.52 13.67
N PHE A 104 7.03 -3.88 12.51
CA PHE A 104 7.12 -4.49 11.18
C PHE A 104 7.75 -3.51 10.18
N GLY A 105 8.29 -4.05 9.09
CA GLY A 105 8.74 -3.31 7.90
C GLY A 105 7.71 -3.34 6.77
N PHE A 106 7.88 -2.49 5.76
CA PHE A 106 7.12 -2.55 4.51
C PHE A 106 8.01 -3.17 3.43
N LEU A 107 7.56 -4.24 2.77
CA LEU A 107 8.35 -4.91 1.74
C LEU A 107 7.61 -5.03 0.41
N ILE A 108 8.39 -5.23 -0.65
CA ILE A 108 7.92 -5.73 -1.93
C ILE A 108 8.21 -7.23 -2.02
N GLY A 109 7.15 -8.03 -2.08
CA GLY A 109 7.20 -9.49 -2.17
C GLY A 109 7.70 -10.00 -3.54
N PRO A 110 7.90 -11.32 -3.68
CA PRO A 110 8.50 -11.94 -4.88
C PRO A 110 7.64 -11.78 -6.14
N ALA A 111 6.31 -11.71 -6.02
CA ALA A 111 5.42 -11.46 -7.15
C ALA A 111 5.15 -9.96 -7.39
N GLY A 112 5.73 -9.08 -6.55
CA GLY A 112 5.52 -7.63 -6.61
C GLY A 112 4.48 -7.12 -5.62
N GLU A 113 4.05 -7.95 -4.68
CA GLU A 113 3.07 -7.60 -3.66
C GLU A 113 3.61 -6.48 -2.77
N PHE A 114 2.75 -5.51 -2.43
CA PHE A 114 3.05 -4.59 -1.35
C PHE A 114 2.57 -5.22 -0.04
N GLY A 115 3.48 -5.40 0.92
CA GLY A 115 3.18 -6.11 2.16
C GLY A 115 3.89 -5.54 3.38
N VAL A 116 3.63 -6.17 4.52
CA VAL A 116 4.33 -5.91 5.77
C VAL A 116 5.01 -7.17 6.29
N ASP A 117 6.18 -7.00 6.88
CA ASP A 117 6.98 -8.09 7.44
C ASP A 117 7.24 -7.82 8.92
N GLY A 118 6.60 -8.63 9.77
CA GLY A 118 6.71 -8.58 11.24
C GLY A 118 7.30 -9.87 11.77
N ASP A 119 6.54 -10.58 12.61
CA ASP A 119 6.88 -11.96 12.97
C ASP A 119 6.66 -12.92 11.79
N ARG A 120 5.78 -12.52 10.85
CA ARG A 120 5.44 -13.22 9.62
C ARG A 120 5.24 -12.24 8.47
N TRP A 121 5.44 -12.74 7.26
CA TRP A 121 5.11 -12.00 6.04
C TRP A 121 3.59 -11.94 5.81
N ALA A 122 3.06 -10.74 5.57
CA ALA A 122 1.67 -10.53 5.20
C ALA A 122 1.56 -9.63 3.95
N PRO A 123 1.24 -10.18 2.76
CA PRO A 123 1.00 -9.37 1.58
C PRO A 123 -0.34 -8.64 1.71
N LEU A 124 -0.32 -7.30 1.56
CA LEU A 124 -1.50 -6.46 1.73
C LEU A 124 -2.27 -6.30 0.42
N HIS A 125 -1.53 -6.05 -0.66
CA HIS A 125 -2.05 -5.85 -2.00
C HIS A 125 -1.17 -6.58 -3.02
N GLU A 126 -1.76 -7.07 -4.11
CA GLU A 126 -1.03 -7.80 -5.16
C GLU A 126 0.03 -6.93 -5.85
N THR A 127 -0.13 -5.61 -5.81
CA THR A 127 0.79 -4.65 -6.46
C THR A 127 0.98 -3.38 -5.62
N VAL A 128 2.07 -2.65 -5.91
CA VAL A 128 2.32 -1.31 -5.36
C VAL A 128 1.22 -0.34 -5.78
N GLU A 129 0.75 -0.44 -7.02
CA GLU A 129 -0.38 0.31 -7.54
C GLU A 129 -1.65 0.09 -6.72
N GLY A 130 -1.94 -1.16 -6.35
CA GLY A 130 -3.08 -1.51 -5.50
C GLY A 130 -3.02 -0.83 -4.13
N TRP A 131 -1.84 -0.82 -3.50
CA TRP A 131 -1.62 -0.05 -2.27
C TRP A 131 -1.82 1.46 -2.48
N VAL A 132 -1.27 2.04 -3.55
CA VAL A 132 -1.46 3.47 -3.87
C VAL A 132 -2.93 3.81 -4.12
N GLU A 133 -3.67 2.93 -4.80
CA GLU A 133 -5.11 3.05 -5.03
C GLU A 133 -5.90 2.97 -3.72
N SER A 134 -5.51 2.09 -2.80
CA SER A 134 -6.07 1.98 -1.45
C SER A 134 -5.87 3.28 -0.65
N VAL A 135 -4.67 3.85 -0.69
CA VAL A 135 -4.37 5.15 -0.03
C VAL A 135 -5.16 6.30 -0.68
N ALA A 136 -5.24 6.33 -2.01
CA ALA A 136 -6.02 7.32 -2.74
C ALA A 136 -7.52 7.23 -2.39
N LEU A 137 -8.04 6.01 -2.29
CA LEU A 137 -9.43 5.75 -1.91
C LEU A 137 -9.71 6.16 -0.47
N ALA A 138 -8.79 5.87 0.46
CA ALA A 138 -8.89 6.35 1.84
C ALA A 138 -8.90 7.88 1.95
N HIS A 139 -8.04 8.54 1.20
CA HIS A 139 -7.97 10.00 1.18
C HIS A 139 -9.28 10.62 0.66
N HIS A 140 -9.80 10.10 -0.46
CA HIS A 140 -11.09 10.51 -1.01
C HIS A 140 -12.24 10.25 -0.01
N ALA A 141 -12.34 9.03 0.51
CA ALA A 141 -13.39 8.62 1.43
C ALA A 141 -13.39 9.49 2.71
N SER A 142 -12.21 9.82 3.23
CA SER A 142 -12.08 10.66 4.42
C SER A 142 -12.50 12.12 4.18
N ALA A 143 -12.36 12.62 2.96
CA ALA A 143 -12.75 13.98 2.60
C ALA A 143 -14.26 14.11 2.30
N SER A 144 -14.90 13.05 1.80
CA SER A 144 -16.29 13.08 1.34
C SER A 144 -17.31 12.46 2.30
N ALA A 145 -16.91 11.50 3.14
CA ALA A 145 -17.86 10.81 4.01
C ALA A 145 -18.44 11.73 5.09
N ALA A 146 -19.75 11.64 5.32
CA ALA A 146 -20.38 12.34 6.44
C ALA A 146 -19.97 11.75 7.80
N ARG A 147 -19.66 10.45 7.84
CA ARG A 147 -19.26 9.74 9.06
C ARG A 147 -18.29 8.62 8.76
N ILE A 148 -17.27 8.50 9.61
CA ILE A 148 -16.29 7.42 9.62
C ILE A 148 -16.41 6.66 10.94
N THR A 149 -16.61 5.35 10.88
CA THR A 149 -16.70 4.46 12.04
C THR A 149 -15.56 3.47 12.00
N ARG A 150 -14.82 3.35 13.10
CA ARG A 150 -13.75 2.36 13.27
C ARG A 150 -14.26 1.16 14.06
N LEU A 151 -14.03 -0.02 13.53
CA LEU A 151 -14.27 -1.31 14.18
C LEU A 151 -12.92 -2.01 14.40
N THR A 152 -12.80 -2.78 15.48
CA THR A 152 -11.58 -3.51 15.82
C THR A 152 -11.90 -4.88 16.39
N GLY A 153 -11.01 -5.85 16.19
CA GLY A 153 -11.13 -7.20 16.74
C GLY A 153 -12.41 -7.90 16.30
N ASP A 154 -13.11 -8.53 17.25
CA ASP A 154 -14.29 -9.37 16.98
C ASP A 154 -15.47 -8.58 16.40
N ALA A 155 -15.51 -7.25 16.59
CA ALA A 155 -16.53 -6.40 15.97
C ALA A 155 -16.48 -6.40 14.43
N LEU A 156 -15.38 -6.88 13.82
CA LEU A 156 -15.29 -7.08 12.37
C LEU A 156 -16.05 -8.32 11.91
N ASP A 157 -16.25 -9.31 12.78
CA ASP A 157 -16.89 -10.57 12.41
C ASP A 157 -18.41 -10.38 12.22
N ASP A 158 -18.97 -9.32 12.82
CA ASP A 158 -20.37 -8.87 12.64
C ASP A 158 -20.55 -7.84 11.50
N LEU A 159 -19.49 -7.50 10.76
CA LEU A 159 -19.56 -6.49 9.71
C LEU A 159 -20.32 -7.04 8.49
N ASP A 160 -21.55 -6.58 8.30
CA ASP A 160 -22.36 -6.94 7.14
C ASP A 160 -21.87 -6.25 5.87
N LEU A 161 -21.39 -7.05 4.92
CA LEU A 161 -20.98 -6.62 3.59
C LEU A 161 -22.02 -6.99 2.52
N THR A 162 -23.21 -7.44 2.92
CA THR A 162 -24.29 -7.75 2.00
C THR A 162 -24.64 -6.52 1.15
N GLY A 163 -24.67 -6.70 -0.17
CA GLY A 163 -24.92 -5.61 -1.12
C GLY A 163 -23.70 -4.74 -1.40
N CYS A 164 -22.54 -5.02 -0.81
CA CYS A 164 -21.28 -4.36 -1.16
C CYS A 164 -20.50 -5.18 -2.18
N THR A 165 -19.83 -4.50 -3.12
CA THR A 165 -18.95 -5.12 -4.12
C THR A 165 -17.48 -4.80 -3.82
N PRO A 166 -16.55 -5.75 -3.98
CA PRO A 166 -15.12 -5.48 -3.86
C PRO A 166 -14.69 -4.37 -4.84
N VAL A 167 -13.74 -3.54 -4.44
CA VAL A 167 -13.13 -2.51 -5.30
C VAL A 167 -11.87 -3.10 -5.94
N PRO A 168 -11.90 -3.55 -7.21
CA PRO A 168 -10.83 -4.34 -7.79
C PRO A 168 -9.52 -3.56 -7.98
N GLU A 169 -9.57 -2.24 -8.14
CA GLU A 169 -8.38 -1.41 -8.41
C GLU A 169 -7.40 -1.40 -7.23
N VAL A 170 -7.85 -1.70 -6.01
CA VAL A 170 -6.94 -1.81 -4.87
C VAL A 170 -6.18 -3.13 -4.87
N ALA A 171 -6.55 -4.11 -5.70
CA ALA A 171 -5.89 -5.43 -5.77
C ALA A 171 -5.64 -6.04 -4.38
N GLY A 172 -6.67 -6.04 -3.54
CA GLY A 172 -6.54 -6.35 -2.12
C GLY A 172 -6.32 -7.83 -1.81
N LEU A 173 -5.42 -8.10 -0.86
CA LEU A 173 -5.14 -9.42 -0.28
C LEU A 173 -5.57 -9.45 1.19
N ALA A 174 -4.64 -9.31 2.15
CA ALA A 174 -4.98 -9.17 3.57
C ALA A 174 -5.77 -7.87 3.84
N ASP A 175 -5.56 -6.86 2.99
CA ASP A 175 -6.26 -5.59 3.06
C ASP A 175 -7.10 -5.37 1.81
N THR A 176 -8.35 -4.96 1.99
CA THR A 176 -9.24 -4.77 0.84
C THR A 176 -10.37 -3.80 1.12
N TRP A 177 -11.09 -3.44 0.05
CA TRP A 177 -12.14 -2.44 0.04
C TRP A 177 -13.42 -2.97 -0.58
N TRP A 178 -14.55 -2.53 -0.05
CA TRP A 178 -15.86 -2.75 -0.64
C TRP A 178 -16.63 -1.45 -0.78
N ARG A 179 -17.46 -1.40 -1.82
CA ARG A 179 -18.40 -0.31 -2.09
C ARG A 179 -19.82 -0.79 -1.92
N GLY A 180 -20.58 -0.13 -1.05
CA GLY A 180 -22.03 -0.22 -0.97
C GLY A 180 -22.73 0.92 -1.71
N GLU A 181 -24.02 1.09 -1.45
CA GLU A 181 -24.85 2.15 -2.07
C GLU A 181 -24.40 3.55 -1.64
N ASP A 182 -24.22 3.77 -0.33
CA ASP A 182 -23.83 5.03 0.29
C ASP A 182 -22.62 4.88 1.24
N THR A 183 -21.89 3.76 1.10
CA THR A 183 -20.81 3.35 2.00
C THR A 183 -19.56 2.88 1.25
N LEU A 184 -18.41 3.12 1.86
CA LEU A 184 -17.15 2.45 1.55
C LEU A 184 -16.64 1.77 2.81
N VAL A 185 -16.19 0.53 2.68
CA VAL A 185 -15.66 -0.25 3.79
C VAL A 185 -14.24 -0.64 3.47
N ALA A 186 -13.30 -0.25 4.32
CA ALA A 186 -11.91 -0.69 4.25
C ALA A 186 -11.65 -1.68 5.39
N ARG A 187 -11.03 -2.81 5.08
CA ARG A 187 -10.59 -3.79 6.09
C ARG A 187 -9.07 -3.90 6.03
N TYR A 188 -8.44 -3.79 7.19
CA TYR A 188 -7.02 -3.89 7.40
C TYR A 188 -6.75 -5.07 8.34
N THR A 189 -6.18 -6.15 7.81
CA THR A 189 -5.83 -7.33 8.61
C THR A 189 -4.36 -7.69 8.58
N GLY A 190 -3.59 -7.14 7.65
CA GLY A 190 -2.20 -7.54 7.48
C GLY A 190 -1.31 -7.31 8.71
N GLU A 191 -1.49 -6.23 9.46
CA GLU A 191 -0.76 -6.04 10.73
C GLU A 191 -1.05 -7.17 11.74
N ALA A 192 -2.32 -7.53 11.88
CA ALA A 192 -2.72 -8.59 12.81
C ALA A 192 -2.17 -9.96 12.38
N GLU A 193 -2.07 -10.20 11.08
CA GLU A 193 -1.46 -11.41 10.52
C GLU A 193 0.06 -11.43 10.76
N ALA A 194 0.75 -10.36 10.35
CA ALA A 194 2.20 -10.21 10.45
C ALA A 194 2.71 -10.25 11.90
N CYS A 195 1.98 -9.65 12.84
CA CYS A 195 2.34 -9.66 14.27
C CYS A 195 1.66 -10.79 15.07
N GLY A 196 0.88 -11.66 14.41
CA GLY A 196 0.16 -12.75 15.07
C GLY A 196 -0.78 -12.33 16.20
N PHE A 197 -1.40 -11.16 16.06
CA PHE A 197 -2.28 -10.58 17.06
C PHE A 197 -3.67 -10.26 16.48
N PRO A 198 -4.58 -11.26 16.38
CA PRO A 198 -5.91 -11.11 15.79
C PRO A 198 -6.78 -9.94 16.30
N PRO A 199 -6.67 -9.48 17.56
CA PRO A 199 -7.42 -8.32 18.02
C PRO A 199 -7.07 -6.99 17.31
N HIS A 200 -5.93 -6.89 16.63
CA HIS A 200 -5.53 -5.68 15.88
C HIS A 200 -6.19 -5.53 14.51
N ARG A 201 -6.95 -6.54 14.03
CA ARG A 201 -7.73 -6.41 12.81
C ARG A 201 -8.63 -5.17 12.93
N THR A 202 -8.60 -4.30 11.92
CA THR A 202 -9.34 -3.04 11.93
C THR A 202 -10.20 -2.93 10.67
N ALA A 203 -11.40 -2.37 10.79
CA ALA A 203 -12.18 -1.91 9.64
C ALA A 203 -12.59 -0.45 9.81
N LEU A 204 -12.64 0.28 8.70
CA LEU A 204 -13.16 1.63 8.62
C LEU A 204 -14.38 1.64 7.71
N VAL A 205 -15.51 2.05 8.26
CA VAL A 205 -16.77 2.23 7.53
C VAL A 205 -16.99 3.72 7.31
N TYR A 206 -16.88 4.13 6.06
CA TYR A 206 -17.18 5.47 5.58
C TYR A 206 -18.63 5.48 5.08
N SER A 207 -19.46 6.39 5.58
CA SER A 207 -20.91 6.39 5.32
C SER A 207 -21.45 7.79 5.03
N GLY A 208 -22.60 7.82 4.35
CA GLY A 208 -23.31 9.06 4.01
C GLY A 208 -22.69 9.77 2.81
N PHE A 209 -22.20 9.01 1.83
CA PHE A 209 -21.78 9.57 0.55
C PHE A 209 -22.97 10.02 -0.29
N GLY A 210 -22.82 11.11 -1.05
CA GLY A 210 -23.74 11.43 -2.12
C GLY A 210 -23.43 10.63 -3.39
N ASP A 211 -24.40 10.55 -4.32
CA ASP A 211 -24.24 9.84 -5.61
C ASP A 211 -23.04 10.29 -6.43
N ALA A 212 -22.60 11.54 -6.28
CA ALA A 212 -21.43 12.08 -6.98
C ALA A 212 -20.10 11.59 -6.38
N ASP A 213 -20.06 11.34 -5.07
CA ASP A 213 -18.84 10.97 -4.34
C ASP A 213 -18.39 9.54 -4.64
N LEU A 214 -19.31 8.66 -5.04
CA LEU A 214 -19.02 7.26 -5.35
C LEU A 214 -18.85 6.95 -6.84
N ARG A 215 -18.93 7.96 -7.72
CA ARG A 215 -18.79 7.74 -9.16
C ARG A 215 -17.38 7.29 -9.51
N GLY A 216 -17.29 6.20 -10.27
CA GLY A 216 -16.01 5.65 -10.74
C GLY A 216 -15.20 4.93 -9.65
N ILE A 217 -15.86 4.47 -8.59
CA ILE A 217 -15.28 3.56 -7.59
C ILE A 217 -15.95 2.20 -7.77
N GLY A 218 -15.18 1.15 -8.06
CA GLY A 218 -15.72 -0.21 -8.22
C GLY A 218 -16.28 -0.49 -9.61
#